data_AF-A0A6N7H3X6-F1
#
_entry.id   AF-A0A6N7H3X6-F1
#
_cell.length_a   1.000
_cell.length_b   1.000
_cell.length_c   1.000
_cell.angle_alpha   90.00
_cell.angle_beta   90.00
_cell.angle_gamma   90.00
#
_symmetry.space_group_name_H-M   'P 1'
#
loop_
_entity.id
_entity.type
_entity.pdbx_description
1 polymer ?
#
loop_
_entity_poly.entity_id
_entity_poly.type
_entity_poly.pdbx_seq_one_letter_code
_entity_poly.pdbx_strand_id
1 'polypeptide(L)' 'MDERRDEWELLRDFKRLDRDRTYILYCAHGIRTAYLAEQMQRAGFEAYSFRGGLHGVMQYAREHGLDPHAFGGVR' A
#
# COMPACT_ATOMS: atom_id res chain seq x y z
N MET A 1 4.34 -17.45 -3.58
CA MET A 1 5.46 -17.03 -2.71
C MET A 1 5.10 -15.66 -2.19
N ASP A 2 4.56 -15.59 -0.98
CA ASP A 2 4.23 -14.34 -0.29
C ASP A 2 5.54 -13.76 0.26
N GLU A 3 6.18 -12.89 -0.51
CA GLU A 3 7.46 -12.29 -0.13
C GLU A 3 7.20 -11.11 0.82
N ARG A 4 6.99 -11.43 2.09
CA ARG A 4 6.90 -10.43 3.16
C ARG A 4 8.25 -9.75 3.36
N ARG A 5 8.40 -8.54 2.85
CA ARG A 5 9.53 -7.65 3.11
C ARG A 5 9.16 -6.64 4.19
N ASP A 6 10.09 -6.35 5.10
CA ASP A 6 9.88 -5.26 6.05
C ASP A 6 9.99 -3.89 5.36
N GLU A 7 9.59 -2.83 6.06
CA GLU A 7 9.61 -1.46 5.53
C GLU A 7 11.00 -0.97 5.12
N TRP A 8 12.04 -1.38 5.85
CA TRP A 8 13.43 -0.99 5.59
C TRP A 8 14.02 -1.74 4.40
N GLU A 9 13.60 -2.97 4.16
CA GLU A 9 13.90 -3.72 2.94
C GLU A 9 13.21 -3.10 1.72
N LEU A 10 11.94 -2.71 1.84
CA LEU A 10 11.22 -1.99 0.79
C LEU A 10 11.91 -0.66 0.43
N LEU A 11 12.31 0.14 1.42
CA LEU A 11 13.07 1.37 1.21
C LEU A 11 14.40 1.16 0.48
N ARG A 12 15.07 0.02 0.72
CA ARG A 12 16.35 -0.29 0.07
C ARG A 12 16.19 -0.81 -1.35
N ASP A 13 15.14 -1.58 -1.62
CA ASP A 13 15.03 -2.37 -2.85
C ASP A 13 13.97 -1.89 -3.84
N PHE A 14 13.18 -0.84 -3.55
CA PHE A 14 12.13 -0.38 -4.46
C PHE A 14 12.65 -0.06 -5.87
N LYS A 15 13.94 0.29 -6.00
CA LYS A 15 14.57 0.58 -7.30
C LYS A 15 14.59 -0.60 -8.27
N ARG A 16 14.35 -1.82 -7.78
CA ARG A 16 14.24 -3.05 -8.57
C ARG A 16 12.83 -3.29 -9.10
N LEU A 17 11.85 -2.52 -8.62
CA LEU A 17 10.47 -2.61 -9.07
C LEU A 17 10.32 -2.04 -10.48
N ASP A 18 9.29 -2.51 -11.16
CA ASP A 18 8.91 -2.06 -12.49
C ASP A 18 8.49 -0.58 -12.46
N ARG A 19 9.07 0.26 -13.31
CA ARG A 19 8.78 1.71 -13.29
C ARG A 19 7.48 2.08 -13.98
N ASP A 20 6.95 1.22 -14.85
CA ASP A 20 5.75 1.50 -15.64
C ASP A 20 4.45 1.11 -14.91
N ARG A 21 4.52 0.94 -13.59
CA ARG A 21 3.38 0.58 -12.73
C ARG A 21 3.08 1.66 -11.70
N THR A 22 1.80 1.82 -11.40
CA THR A 22 1.35 2.62 -10.27
C THR A 22 1.43 1.82 -8.97
N TYR A 23 2.09 2.37 -7.95
CA TYR A 23 2.24 1.78 -6.62
C TYR A 23 1.36 2.50 -5.60
N ILE A 24 0.46 1.75 -4.96
CA ILE A 24 -0.33 2.22 -3.83
C ILE A 24 0.21 1.56 -2.55
N LEU A 25 0.80 2.36 -1.68
CA LEU A 25 1.42 1.92 -0.43
C LEU A 25 0.49 2.15 0.76
N TYR A 26 0.45 1.21 1.70
CA TYR A 26 -0.26 1.39 2.97
C TYR A 26 0.50 0.77 4.15
N CYS A 27 0.40 1.40 5.31
CA CYS A 27 0.75 0.81 6.61
C CYS A 27 -0.45 0.94 7.56
N ALA A 28 -0.29 0.78 8.87
CA ALA A 28 -1.41 0.93 9.82
C ALA A 28 -2.13 2.29 9.70
N HIS A 29 -1.38 3.40 9.65
CA HIS A 29 -1.93 4.77 9.69
C HIS A 29 -1.50 5.67 8.51
N GLY A 30 -0.69 5.16 7.58
CA GLY A 30 -0.22 5.88 6.39
C GLY A 30 1.01 6.79 6.59
N ILE A 31 1.45 7.07 7.82
CA ILE A 31 2.60 7.95 8.09
C ILE A 31 3.89 7.41 7.45
N ARG A 32 4.17 6.12 7.67
CA ARG A 32 5.41 5.49 7.21
C ARG A 32 5.49 5.37 5.69
N THR A 33 4.37 5.00 5.07
CA THR A 33 4.28 4.87 3.62
C THR A 33 4.25 6.21 2.90
N ALA A 34 3.88 7.30 3.57
CA ALA A 34 4.00 8.64 2.98
C ALA A 34 5.47 8.99 2.68
N TYR A 35 6.38 8.69 3.61
CA TYR A 35 7.81 8.91 3.39
C TYR A 35 8.35 8.03 2.26
N LEU A 36 8.03 6.73 2.24
CA LEU A 36 8.46 5.84 1.16
C LEU A 36 7.90 6.27 -0.21
N ALA A 37 6.61 6.66 -0.28
CA ALA A 37 6.02 7.16 -1.52
C ALA A 37 6.78 8.39 -2.04
N GLU A 38 7.15 9.32 -1.17
CA GLU A 38 7.96 10.48 -1.54
C GLU A 38 9.33 10.05 -2.10
N GLN A 39 10.01 9.09 -1.46
CA GLN A 39 11.30 8.60 -1.96
C GLN A 39 11.17 7.92 -3.33
N MET A 40 10.10 7.14 -3.53
CA MET A 40 9.80 6.50 -4.81
C MET A 40 9.49 7.53 -5.90
N GLN A 41 8.67 8.54 -5.59
CA GLN A 41 8.36 9.64 -6.51
C GLN A 41 9.62 10.41 -6.92
N ARG A 42 10.50 10.74 -5.97
CA ARG A 42 11.80 11.38 -6.25
C ARG A 42 12.70 10.54 -7.16
N ALA A 43 12.51 9.22 -7.17
CA ALA A 43 13.21 8.28 -8.03
C ALA A 43 12.50 7.99 -9.36
N GLY A 44 11.40 8.70 -9.66
CA GLY A 44 10.67 8.63 -10.93
C GLY A 44 9.55 7.58 -10.99
N PHE A 45 9.15 7.02 -9.85
CA PHE A 45 8.01 6.08 -9.80
C PHE A 45 6.68 6.83 -9.66
N GLU A 46 5.62 6.27 -10.23
CA GLU A 46 4.26 6.67 -9.91
C GLU A 46 3.80 5.95 -8.62
N ALA A 47 4.02 6.59 -7.47
CA ALA A 47 3.79 5.98 -6.15
C ALA A 47 2.96 6.90 -5.25
N TYR A 48 2.06 6.33 -4.45
CA TYR A 48 1.18 7.07 -3.53
C TYR A 48 1.02 6.34 -2.20
N SER A 49 0.80 7.10 -1.11
CA SER A 49 0.40 6.54 0.17
C SER A 49 -1.11 6.64 0.35
N PHE A 50 -1.75 5.53 0.70
CA PHE A 50 -3.18 5.48 0.94
C PHE A 50 -3.56 6.28 2.20
N ARG A 51 -4.51 7.20 2.06
CA ARG A 51 -4.98 8.05 3.16
C ARG A 51 -5.59 7.18 4.27
N GLY A 52 -5.12 7.36 5.51
CA GLY A 52 -5.60 6.58 6.66
C GLY A 52 -5.01 5.17 6.76
N GLY A 53 -4.05 4.81 5.90
CA GLY A 53 -3.41 3.49 5.92
C GLY A 53 -4.41 2.36 5.73
N LEU A 54 -4.20 1.25 6.45
CA LEU A 54 -5.03 0.06 6.39
C LEU A 54 -6.49 0.35 6.77
N HIS A 55 -6.72 1.23 7.76
CA HIS A 55 -8.08 1.62 8.13
C HIS A 55 -8.80 2.30 6.96
N GLY A 56 -8.10 3.21 6.26
CA GLY A 56 -8.63 3.84 5.05
C GLY A 56 -8.89 2.84 3.93
N VAL A 57 -7.99 1.88 3.71
CA VAL A 57 -8.17 0.82 2.71
C VAL A 57 -9.40 -0.02 3.02
N MET A 58 -9.57 -0.45 4.28
CA MET A 58 -10.73 -1.24 4.70
C MET A 58 -12.05 -0.45 4.58
N GLN A 59 -12.03 0.84 4.93
CA GLN A 59 -13.18 1.72 4.74
C GLN A 59 -13.54 1.85 3.26
N TYR A 60 -12.56 2.13 2.40
CA TYR A 60 -12.75 2.22 0.96
C TYR A 60 -13.33 0.92 0.39
N ALA A 61 -12.80 -0.23 0.82
CA ALA A 61 -13.28 -1.53 0.41
C ALA A 61 -14.75 -1.75 0.79
N ARG A 62 -15.15 -1.40 2.01
CA ARG A 62 -16.56 -1.51 2.45
C ARG A 62 -17.50 -0.62 1.65
N GLU A 63 -17.12 0.63 1.46
CA GLU A 63 -17.92 1.63 0.71
C GLU A 63 -18.14 1.21 -0.75
N HIS A 64 -17.22 0.44 -1.32
CA HIS A 64 -17.27 -0.02 -2.71
C HIS A 64 -17.66 -1.50 -2.86
N GLY A 65 -18.08 -2.18 -1.79
CA GLY A 65 -18.48 -3.59 -1.83
C GLY A 65 -17.35 -4.57 -2.14
N LEU A 66 -16.10 -4.18 -1.88
CA LEU A 66 -14.87 -4.95 -2.09
C LEU A 66 -14.40 -5.67 -0.82
N ASP A 67 -15.11 -5.51 0.31
CA ASP A 67 -14.80 -6.25 1.54
C ASP A 67 -15.12 -7.74 1.33
N PRO A 68 -14.11 -8.63 1.30
CA PRO A 68 -14.33 -10.06 1.07
C PRO A 68 -15.16 -10.71 2.20
N HIS A 69 -15.28 -10.06 3.35
CA HIS A 69 -16.12 -10.51 4.47
C HIS A 69 -17.55 -9.98 4.40
N ALA A 70 -17.86 -9.01 3.53
CA ALA A 70 -19.22 -8.49 3.35
C ALA A 70 -20.16 -9.50 2.67
N PHE A 71 -19.62 -10.49 1.94
CA PHE A 71 -20.39 -11.57 1.31
C PHE A 71 -20.36 -12.91 2.08
N GLY A 72 -19.77 -12.94 3.28
CA GLY A 72 -19.61 -14.18 4.02
C GLY A 72 -19.40 -13.92 5.50
N GLY A 73 -20.50 -13.78 6.22
CA GLY A 73 -20.49 -13.99 7.66
C GLY A 73 -19.97 -15.39 7.95
N VAL A 74 -18.74 -15.48 8.46
CA VAL A 74 -18.24 -16.68 9.08
C VAL A 74 -18.61 -16.58 10.55
N ARG A 75 -19.57 -17.43 10.92
CA ARG A 75 -19.91 -17.77 12.30
C ARG A 75 -18.72 -18.34 13.04
#